data_AF-A0AAI9KZK0-F1
#
_entry.id   AF-A0AAI9KZK0-F1
#
_cell.length_a   1.000
_cell.length_b   1.000
_cell.length_c   1.000
_cell.angle_alpha   90.00
_cell.angle_beta   90.00
_cell.angle_gamma   90.00
#
_symmetry.space_group_name_H-M   'P 1'
#
loop_
_entity.id
_entity.type
_entity.pdbx_description
1 polymer ?
#
loop_
_entity_poly.entity_id
_entity_poly.type
_entity_poly.pdbx_seq_one_letter_code
_entity_poly.pdbx_strand_id
1 'polypeptide(L)'
;MSELIKPTKKGRHDGIAEYLTSDDCRFLVMRGDHTEADIIQAAVNQNIIDSDDAEAWSRTARYYQSWYKTSPLGGQEGYANWHHPRDTPCRGAYFASTLCWD
;
A
#
# COMPACT_ATOMS: atom_id res chain seq x y z
N MET A 1 -6.73 8.38 20.05
CA MET A 1 -6.36 7.62 18.84
C MET A 1 -7.33 6.48 18.73
N SER A 2 -8.21 6.50 17.74
CA SER A 2 -9.15 5.41 17.45
C SER A 2 -8.34 4.16 17.09
N GLU A 3 -8.66 3.01 17.67
CA GLU A 3 -8.02 1.75 17.30
C GLU A 3 -8.29 1.44 15.82
N LEU A 4 -7.24 1.11 15.06
CA LEU A 4 -7.36 0.77 13.65
C LEU A 4 -8.16 -0.52 13.48
N ILE A 5 -9.32 -0.42 12.84
CA ILE A 5 -10.19 -1.58 12.59
C ILE A 5 -9.59 -2.43 11.48
N LYS A 6 -9.16 -3.66 11.78
CA LYS A 6 -8.57 -4.57 10.79
C LYS A 6 -9.64 -5.44 10.10
N PRO A 7 -9.44 -5.83 8.83
CA PRO A 7 -10.33 -6.75 8.14
C PRO A 7 -10.25 -8.15 8.77
N THR A 8 -11.39 -8.84 8.90
CA THR A 8 -11.46 -10.21 9.44
C THR A 8 -11.42 -11.29 8.36
N LYS A 9 -11.45 -10.90 7.08
CA LYS A 9 -11.45 -11.80 5.92
C LYS A 9 -10.55 -11.21 4.84
N LYS A 10 -9.93 -12.09 4.04
CA LYS A 10 -9.12 -11.68 2.89
C LYS A 10 -9.95 -10.92 1.87
N GLY A 11 -9.42 -9.80 1.42
CA GLY A 11 -10.03 -8.97 0.39
C GLY A 11 -9.74 -9.45 -1.03
N ARG A 12 -10.35 -8.78 -2.01
CA ARG A 12 -9.97 -8.96 -3.42
C ARG A 12 -8.56 -8.39 -3.63
N HIS A 13 -7.69 -9.17 -4.28
CA HIS A 13 -6.27 -8.84 -4.49
C HIS A 13 -5.41 -8.82 -3.21
N ASP A 14 -5.88 -9.44 -2.13
CA ASP A 14 -5.10 -9.62 -0.91
C ASP A 14 -3.81 -10.40 -1.21
N GLY A 15 -2.68 -9.87 -0.74
CA GLY A 15 -1.36 -10.49 -0.94
C GLY A 15 -0.62 -10.06 -2.20
N ILE A 16 -1.23 -9.22 -3.05
CA ILE A 16 -0.56 -8.63 -4.21
C ILE A 16 0.13 -7.34 -3.77
N ALA A 17 1.40 -7.19 -4.13
CA ALA A 17 2.18 -5.99 -3.88
C ALA A 17 2.10 -5.08 -5.12
N GLU A 18 1.99 -3.77 -4.89
CA GLU A 18 1.93 -2.75 -5.92
C GLU A 18 3.01 -1.70 -5.62
N TYR A 19 3.77 -1.28 -6.64
CA TYR A 19 4.70 -0.17 -6.53
C TYR A 19 4.04 1.11 -7.00
N LEU A 20 3.88 2.07 -6.10
CA LEU A 20 3.30 3.37 -6.40
C LEU A 20 4.33 4.46 -6.17
N THR A 21 4.20 5.56 -6.89
CA THR A 21 5.07 6.72 -6.75
C THR A 21 4.23 7.99 -6.65
N SER A 22 4.74 8.94 -5.90
CA SER A 22 4.35 10.35 -5.92
C SER A 22 5.60 11.16 -6.27
N ASP A 23 5.47 12.48 -6.41
CA ASP A 23 6.60 13.34 -6.77
C ASP A 23 7.75 13.26 -5.75
N ASP A 24 7.41 13.06 -4.47
CA ASP A 24 8.38 13.07 -3.37
C ASP A 24 8.62 11.70 -2.72
N CYS A 25 7.77 10.71 -2.98
CA CYS A 25 7.80 9.43 -2.25
C CYS A 25 7.59 8.22 -3.15
N ARG A 26 8.18 7.09 -2.75
CA ARG A 26 7.96 5.76 -3.31
C ARG A 26 7.19 4.91 -2.30
N PHE A 27 6.33 4.04 -2.80
CA PHE A 27 5.49 3.20 -1.95
C PHE A 27 5.47 1.76 -2.43
N LEU A 28 5.60 0.83 -1.49
CA LEU A 28 5.18 -0.55 -1.67
C LEU A 28 3.88 -0.77 -0.90
N VAL A 29 2.83 -1.12 -1.63
CA VAL A 29 1.48 -1.29 -1.07
C VAL A 29 1.04 -2.72 -1.26
N MET A 30 0.69 -3.40 -0.17
CA MET A 30 0.11 -4.74 -0.22
C MET A 30 -1.28 -4.72 0.39
N ARG A 31 -2.28 -5.16 -0.37
CA ARG A 31 -3.67 -5.21 0.12
C ARG A 31 -3.80 -6.31 1.16
N GLY A 32 -4.47 -6.00 2.26
CA GLY A 32 -4.62 -6.87 3.42
C GLY A 32 -3.81 -6.43 4.63
N ASP A 33 -3.93 -7.20 5.70
CA ASP A 33 -3.19 -7.06 6.96
C ASP A 33 -1.91 -7.90 6.88
N HIS A 34 -0.82 -7.26 6.46
CA HIS A 34 0.47 -7.90 6.16
C HIS A 34 1.59 -7.14 6.86
N THR A 35 2.64 -7.84 7.25
CA THR A 35 3.80 -7.22 7.89
C THR A 35 4.73 -6.57 6.86
N GLU A 36 5.67 -5.74 7.30
CA GLU A 36 6.75 -5.20 6.44
C GLU A 36 7.48 -6.31 5.68
N ALA A 37 7.83 -7.42 6.36
CA ALA A 37 8.53 -8.53 5.76
C ALA A 37 7.69 -9.22 4.68
N ASP A 38 6.38 -9.37 4.89
CA ASP A 38 5.46 -9.93 3.89
C ASP A 38 5.41 -9.05 2.63
N ILE A 39 5.38 -7.72 2.79
CA ILE A 39 5.36 -6.75 1.68
C ILE A 39 6.64 -6.89 0.85
N ILE A 40 7.81 -6.87 1.50
CA ILE A 40 9.11 -6.92 0.83
C ILE A 40 9.27 -8.27 0.12
N GLN A 41 8.97 -9.38 0.80
CA GLN A 41 9.03 -10.72 0.21
C GLN A 41 8.10 -10.84 -0.99
N ALA A 42 6.88 -10.31 -0.89
CA ALA A 42 5.93 -10.30 -2.00
C ALA A 42 6.45 -9.47 -3.18
N ALA A 43 7.02 -8.29 -2.93
CA ALA A 43 7.57 -7.41 -3.95
C ALA A 43 8.75 -8.03 -4.70
N VAL A 44 9.68 -8.67 -3.99
CA VAL A 44 10.81 -9.41 -4.60
C VAL A 44 10.30 -10.58 -5.43
N ASN A 45 9.41 -11.41 -4.88
CA ASN A 45 8.85 -12.55 -5.60
C ASN A 45 8.07 -12.15 -6.86
N GLN A 46 7.45 -10.97 -6.83
CA GLN A 46 6.73 -10.38 -7.97
C GLN A 46 7.66 -9.63 -8.95
N ASN A 47 8.98 -9.60 -8.69
CA ASN A 47 9.98 -8.86 -9.47
C ASN A 47 9.67 -7.36 -9.57
N ILE A 48 9.08 -6.78 -8.53
CA ILE A 48 8.77 -5.34 -8.42
C ILE A 48 10.01 -4.55 -7.98
N ILE A 49 10.76 -5.14 -7.05
CA ILE A 49 12.06 -4.66 -6.57
C ILE A 49 13.04 -5.83 -6.64
N ASP A 50 14.34 -5.53 -6.66
CA ASP A 50 15.37 -6.55 -6.53
C ASP A 50 15.78 -6.78 -5.06
N SER A 51 16.70 -7.72 -4.86
CA SER A 51 17.20 -8.08 -3.52
C SER A 51 18.04 -6.97 -2.87
N ASP A 52 18.67 -6.11 -3.66
CA ASP A 52 19.47 -5.00 -3.15
C ASP A 52 18.54 -3.89 -2.62
N ASP A 53 17.49 -3.57 -3.37
CA ASP A 53 16.43 -2.65 -2.95
C ASP A 53 15.72 -3.15 -1.68
N ALA A 54 15.51 -4.47 -1.55
CA ALA A 54 14.84 -5.06 -0.39
C ALA A 54 15.52 -4.70 0.95
N GLU A 55 16.85 -4.63 0.99
CA GLU A 55 17.59 -4.23 2.18
C GLU A 55 17.32 -2.75 2.54
N ALA A 56 17.30 -1.87 1.54
CA ALA A 56 17.05 -0.45 1.74
C ALA A 56 15.63 -0.20 2.25
N TRP A 57 14.64 -0.88 1.67
CA TRP A 57 13.24 -0.84 2.10
C TRP A 57 13.07 -1.27 3.57
N SER A 58 13.70 -2.37 3.99
CA SER A 58 13.58 -2.87 5.37
C SER A 58 14.22 -1.94 6.42
N ARG A 59 15.23 -1.14 6.03
CA ARG A 59 15.94 -0.29 7.00
C ARG A 59 15.38 1.11 7.12
N THR A 60 14.86 1.66 6.03
CA THR A 60 14.59 3.10 5.92
C THR A 60 13.13 3.43 5.69
N ALA A 61 12.33 2.49 5.20
CA ALA A 61 10.94 2.75 4.91
C ALA A 61 10.10 2.86 6.18
N ARG A 62 9.09 3.73 6.11
CA ARG A 62 8.09 3.86 7.17
C ARG A 62 6.95 2.90 6.89
N TYR A 63 6.69 2.01 7.84
CA TYR A 63 5.57 1.08 7.80
C TYR A 63 4.32 1.67 8.45
N TYR A 64 3.18 1.53 7.77
CA TYR A 64 1.86 1.86 8.34
C TYR A 64 0.75 1.07 7.64
N GLN A 65 -0.41 1.05 8.27
CA GLN A 65 -1.60 0.38 7.75
C GLN A 65 -2.79 1.34 7.79
N SER A 66 -3.65 1.27 6.77
CA SER A 66 -4.84 2.11 6.71
C SER A 66 -5.91 1.48 5.83
N TRP A 67 -7.17 1.89 6.04
CA TRP A 67 -8.16 1.80 4.98
C TRP A 67 -7.87 2.85 3.93
N TYR A 68 -8.09 2.51 2.67
CA TYR A 68 -7.95 3.42 1.55
C TYR A 68 -9.21 3.38 0.70
N LYS A 69 -9.56 4.55 0.16
CA LYS A 69 -10.59 4.67 -0.86
C LYS A 69 -9.97 5.32 -2.08
N THR A 70 -10.07 4.64 -3.21
CA THR A 70 -9.62 5.18 -4.49
C THR A 70 -10.65 6.14 -5.03
N SER A 71 -10.22 7.37 -5.30
CA SER A 71 -10.99 8.40 -5.99
C SER A 71 -10.33 8.67 -7.33
N PRO A 72 -11.12 8.80 -8.43
CA PRO A 72 -10.56 9.24 -9.69
C PRO A 72 -9.99 10.64 -9.52
N LEU A 73 -8.75 10.81 -9.93
CA LEU A 73 -8.09 12.10 -10.07
C LEU A 73 -8.12 12.43 -11.56
N GLY A 74 -9.07 13.27 -11.98
CA GLY A 74 -9.36 13.51 -13.39
C GLY A 74 -9.61 14.98 -13.73
N GLY A 75 -8.83 15.47 -14.70
CA GLY A 75 -9.07 16.65 -15.53
C GLY A 75 -8.89 16.25 -17.01
N GLN A 76 -8.96 17.20 -17.96
CA GLN A 76 -8.87 16.90 -19.41
C GLN A 76 -7.60 16.15 -19.84
N GLU A 77 -6.55 16.13 -19.02
CA GLU A 77 -5.23 15.57 -19.31
C GLU A 77 -5.08 14.07 -18.96
N GLY A 78 -6.09 13.41 -18.36
CA GLY A 78 -6.06 11.96 -18.12
C GLY A 78 -6.83 11.47 -16.88
N TYR A 79 -6.92 10.14 -16.74
CA TYR A 79 -7.50 9.45 -15.58
C TYR A 79 -6.38 8.89 -14.70
N ALA A 80 -6.07 9.57 -13.60
CA ALA A 80 -5.25 9.02 -12.53
C ALA A 80 -6.14 8.59 -11.34
N ASN A 81 -5.55 7.94 -10.36
CA ASN A 81 -6.24 7.42 -9.19
C ASN A 81 -5.54 7.93 -7.93
N TRP A 82 -6.29 8.53 -7.00
CA TRP A 82 -5.77 8.92 -5.69
C TRP A 82 -6.29 7.97 -4.60
N HIS A 83 -5.37 7.44 -3.80
CA HIS A 83 -5.66 6.52 -2.70
C HIS A 83 -5.73 7.27 -1.38
N HIS A 84 -6.92 7.69 -0.98
CA HIS A 84 -7.11 8.50 0.23
C HIS A 84 -7.24 7.61 1.48
N PRO A 85 -6.43 7.82 2.54
CA PRO A 85 -6.51 7.06 3.78
C PRO A 85 -7.82 7.33 4.54
N ARG A 86 -8.31 6.36 5.30
CA ARG A 86 -9.56 6.42 6.07
C ARG A 86 -9.36 5.75 7.42
N ASP A 87 -9.92 6.37 8.45
CA ASP A 87 -9.85 5.83 9.82
C ASP A 87 -10.78 4.62 10.01
N THR A 88 -11.83 4.51 9.20
CA THR A 88 -12.86 3.47 9.34
C THR A 88 -13.17 2.78 8.01
N PRO A 89 -13.50 1.46 8.04
CA PRO A 89 -13.98 0.75 6.86
C PRO A 89 -15.25 1.40 6.30
N CYS A 90 -15.32 1.56 4.98
CA CYS A 90 -16.52 2.01 4.29
C CYS A 90 -16.70 1.28 2.96
N ARG A 91 -17.90 1.38 2.37
CA ARG A 91 -18.20 0.70 1.11
C ARG A 91 -17.21 1.13 0.01
N GLY A 92 -16.57 0.13 -0.60
CA GLY A 92 -15.59 0.33 -1.67
C GLY A 92 -14.18 0.73 -1.19
N ALA A 93 -13.97 0.82 0.12
CA ALA A 93 -12.61 0.92 0.66
C ALA A 93 -11.94 -0.45 0.71
N TYR A 94 -10.62 -0.46 0.69
CA TYR A 94 -9.80 -1.65 0.90
C TYR A 94 -8.78 -1.35 2.00
N PHE A 95 -8.39 -2.38 2.75
CA PHE A 95 -7.33 -2.27 3.74
C PHE A 95 -6.00 -2.60 3.09
N ALA A 96 -4.95 -1.85 3.40
CA ALA A 96 -3.61 -2.16 2.92
C ALA A 96 -2.54 -1.82 3.94
N SER A 97 -1.46 -2.57 3.83
CA SER A 97 -0.21 -2.38 4.54
C SER A 97 0.78 -1.71 3.58
N THR A 98 1.46 -0.67 4.04
CA THR A 98 2.21 0.22 3.18
C THR A 98 3.59 0.49 3.76
N LEU A 99 4.61 0.39 2.91
CA LEU A 99 5.93 0.95 3.14
C LEU A 99 6.07 2.22 2.32
N CYS A 100 6.52 3.29 2.95
CA CYS A 100 6.82 4.57 2.31
C CYS A 100 8.31 4.86 2.45
N TRP A 101 8.96 5.11 1.32
CA TRP A 101 10.34 5.55 1.25
C TRP A 101 10.37 6.93 0.58
N ASP A 102 10.81 7.93 1.34
CA ASP A 102 11.09 9.31 0.91
C ASP A 102 12.48 9.39 0.26
#